data_AF-A0A6J2TTD6-F1
#
_entry.id   AF-A0A6J2TTD6-F1
#
_cell.length_a   1.000
_cell.length_b   1.000
_cell.length_c   1.000
_cell.angle_alpha   90.00
_cell.angle_beta   90.00
_cell.angle_gamma   90.00
#
_symmetry.space_group_name_H-M   'P 1'
#
loop_
_entity.id
_entity.type
_entity.pdbx_description
1 polymer ?
#
loop_
_entity_poly.entity_id
_entity_poly.type
_entity_poly.pdbx_seq_one_letter_code
_entity_poly.pdbx_strand_id
1 'polypeptide(L)'
;MANAHRQHLYLKAVDFFDGSNPQGGFFQLREIILMNEEMNDEERELWIDIVRAIVSLYVDTQELPTTLELREELKVFLIDCIYLLEMHLLPLSTEITADVKYYEELGNSYFYMSALTEGVEASIYSNFSLSSYVYGYELALEVFGPSYPLTLISADNIALLYSDVFDDKEVALEVAETAVDAVHLEQHFTDNKEEEEFVNKMLNKLETHILKWTKELKQGNLGNTNLN
;
A
#
# COMPACT_ATOMS: atom_id res chain seq x y z
N MET A 1 -11.40 -16.95 -28.32
CA MET A 1 -12.56 -16.90 -27.40
C MET A 1 -12.16 -16.35 -26.03
N ALA A 2 -11.11 -16.85 -25.38
CA ALA A 2 -10.60 -16.30 -24.11
C ALA A 2 -10.28 -14.79 -24.16
N ASN A 3 -9.62 -14.33 -25.23
CA ASN A 3 -9.22 -12.91 -25.37
C ASN A 3 -10.42 -11.93 -25.45
N ALA A 4 -11.48 -12.30 -26.17
CA ALA A 4 -12.71 -11.49 -26.24
C ALA A 4 -13.49 -11.47 -24.90
N HIS A 5 -13.40 -12.55 -24.12
CA HIS A 5 -14.01 -12.63 -22.80
C HIS A 5 -13.24 -11.79 -21.76
N ARG A 6 -11.90 -11.80 -21.81
CA ARG A 6 -11.04 -10.93 -21.00
C ARG A 6 -11.28 -9.45 -21.29
N GLN A 7 -11.35 -9.08 -22.57
CA GLN A 7 -11.64 -7.71 -22.98
C GLN A 7 -13.04 -7.25 -22.53
N HIS A 8 -14.02 -8.15 -22.53
CA HIS A 8 -15.37 -7.88 -22.03
C HIS A 8 -15.40 -7.67 -20.51
N LEU A 9 -14.64 -8.46 -19.75
CA LEU A 9 -14.54 -8.32 -18.30
C LEU A 9 -13.76 -7.06 -17.89
N TYR A 10 -12.71 -6.71 -18.64
CA TYR A 10 -12.00 -5.45 -18.52
C TYR A 10 -12.91 -4.25 -18.80
N LEU A 11 -13.68 -4.28 -19.89
CA LEU A 11 -14.66 -3.22 -20.20
C LEU A 11 -15.73 -3.10 -19.13
N LYS A 12 -16.17 -4.19 -18.50
CA LYS A 12 -17.10 -4.13 -17.36
C LYS A 12 -16.47 -3.55 -16.10
N ALA A 13 -15.19 -3.79 -15.85
CA ALA A 13 -14.47 -3.08 -14.79
C ALA A 13 -14.45 -1.57 -15.11
N VAL A 14 -14.14 -1.19 -16.36
CA VAL A 14 -14.24 0.19 -16.87
C VAL A 14 -15.64 0.80 -16.72
N ASP A 15 -16.71 0.06 -17.02
CA ASP A 15 -18.11 0.50 -16.86
C ASP A 15 -18.52 0.59 -15.37
N PHE A 16 -17.85 -0.12 -14.46
CA PHE A 16 -17.99 0.13 -13.03
C PHE A 16 -17.31 1.46 -12.64
N PHE A 17 -16.14 1.75 -13.22
CA PHE A 17 -15.35 2.95 -12.97
C PHE A 17 -15.99 4.25 -13.47
N ASP A 18 -16.80 4.21 -14.54
CA ASP A 18 -17.53 5.39 -15.02
C ASP A 18 -18.86 5.64 -14.29
N GLY A 19 -19.21 4.78 -13.31
CA GLY A 19 -20.42 4.87 -12.51
C GLY A 19 -21.68 4.33 -13.21
N SER A 20 -21.55 3.66 -14.36
CA SER A 20 -22.70 3.14 -15.11
C SER A 20 -23.26 1.82 -14.58
N ASN A 21 -22.52 1.06 -13.75
CA ASN A 21 -23.06 -0.16 -13.11
C ASN A 21 -22.41 -0.55 -11.76
N PRO A 22 -22.89 0.00 -10.62
CA PRO A 22 -22.26 -0.21 -9.31
C PRO A 22 -22.57 -1.54 -8.58
N GLN A 23 -23.49 -2.39 -9.06
CA GLN A 23 -24.02 -3.54 -8.28
C GLN A 23 -23.48 -4.94 -8.67
N GLY A 24 -22.26 -5.08 -9.21
CA GLY A 24 -21.79 -6.42 -9.63
C GLY A 24 -20.31 -6.62 -9.96
N GLY A 25 -19.41 -5.74 -9.54
CA GLY A 25 -17.99 -5.74 -9.96
C GLY A 25 -17.12 -6.82 -9.29
N PHE A 26 -17.32 -7.09 -8.00
CA PHE A 26 -16.40 -7.92 -7.22
C PHE A 26 -16.34 -9.39 -7.66
N PHE A 27 -17.50 -10.00 -7.98
CA PHE A 27 -17.55 -11.38 -8.48
C PHE A 27 -16.81 -11.61 -9.81
N GLN A 28 -16.57 -10.56 -10.59
CA GLN A 28 -15.95 -10.68 -11.93
C GLN A 28 -14.43 -10.66 -11.86
N LEU A 29 -13.82 -9.99 -10.87
CA LEU A 29 -12.37 -10.04 -10.63
C LEU A 29 -11.89 -11.48 -10.45
N ARG A 30 -12.57 -12.23 -9.56
CA ARG A 30 -12.23 -13.63 -9.29
C ARG A 30 -12.31 -14.53 -10.52
N GLU A 31 -13.31 -14.35 -11.39
CA GLU A 31 -13.39 -15.10 -12.67
C GLU A 31 -12.23 -14.74 -13.60
N ILE A 32 -11.81 -13.48 -13.64
CA ILE A 32 -10.68 -13.06 -14.49
C ILE A 32 -9.36 -13.62 -13.96
N ILE A 33 -9.13 -13.53 -12.64
CA ILE A 33 -7.94 -14.06 -11.98
C ILE A 33 -7.81 -15.58 -12.23
N LEU A 34 -8.91 -16.32 -12.04
CA LEU A 34 -8.95 -17.78 -12.27
C LEU A 34 -8.80 -18.18 -13.74
N MET A 35 -9.04 -17.28 -14.70
CA MET A 35 -8.88 -17.54 -16.14
C MET A 35 -7.50 -17.15 -16.69
N ASN A 36 -6.61 -16.60 -15.86
CA ASN A 36 -5.38 -15.94 -16.28
C ASN A 36 -4.11 -16.55 -15.64
N GLU A 37 -3.79 -17.79 -16.00
CA GLU A 37 -2.45 -18.37 -15.78
C GLU A 37 -1.36 -17.70 -16.67
N GLU A 38 -1.75 -16.93 -17.70
CA GLU A 38 -0.84 -16.31 -18.68
C GLU A 38 -1.22 -14.82 -18.94
N MET A 39 -1.11 -13.96 -17.93
CA MET A 39 -1.18 -12.49 -18.14
C MET A 39 0.17 -11.96 -18.62
N ASN A 40 0.16 -11.14 -19.66
CA ASN A 40 1.34 -10.40 -20.10
C ASN A 40 1.58 -9.14 -19.24
N ASP A 41 2.74 -8.51 -19.36
CA ASP A 41 3.14 -7.40 -18.49
C ASP A 41 2.25 -6.15 -18.61
N GLU A 42 1.73 -5.86 -19.82
CA GLU A 42 0.78 -4.75 -20.02
C GLU A 42 -0.55 -5.01 -19.30
N GLU A 43 -1.06 -6.25 -19.37
CA GLU A 43 -2.26 -6.65 -18.63
C GLU A 43 -2.03 -6.56 -17.13
N ARG A 44 -0.84 -6.94 -16.63
CA ARG A 44 -0.49 -6.87 -15.21
C ARG A 44 -0.44 -5.43 -14.69
N GLU A 45 0.23 -4.52 -15.39
CA GLU A 45 0.29 -3.10 -15.00
C GLU A 45 -1.12 -2.49 -14.98
N LEU A 46 -1.95 -2.83 -15.95
CA LEU A 46 -3.33 -2.36 -15.99
C LEU A 46 -4.15 -2.86 -14.78
N TRP A 47 -3.92 -4.09 -14.33
CA TRP A 47 -4.53 -4.61 -13.11
C TRP A 47 -4.04 -3.89 -11.86
N ILE A 48 -2.76 -3.52 -11.77
CA ILE A 48 -2.24 -2.70 -10.67
C ILE A 48 -2.97 -1.36 -10.64
N ASP A 49 -3.09 -0.70 -11.78
CA ASP A 49 -3.73 0.62 -11.86
C ASP A 49 -5.20 0.55 -11.46
N ILE A 50 -5.90 -0.53 -11.82
CA ILE A 50 -7.26 -0.83 -11.38
C ILE A 50 -7.32 -1.04 -9.87
N VAL A 51 -6.46 -1.91 -9.30
CA VAL A 51 -6.44 -2.18 -7.86
C VAL A 51 -6.14 -0.90 -7.09
N ARG A 52 -5.12 -0.15 -7.51
CA ARG A 52 -4.73 1.12 -6.91
C ARG A 52 -5.85 2.15 -7.00
N ALA A 53 -6.51 2.28 -8.15
CA ALA A 53 -7.62 3.21 -8.31
C ALA A 53 -8.81 2.84 -7.44
N ILE A 54 -9.16 1.55 -7.32
CA ILE A 54 -10.25 1.10 -6.45
C ILE A 54 -9.89 1.35 -4.99
N VAL A 55 -8.69 0.92 -4.57
CA VAL A 55 -8.17 1.18 -3.23
C VAL A 55 -8.25 2.68 -2.95
N SER A 56 -7.66 3.53 -3.79
CA SER A 56 -7.70 4.99 -3.72
C SER A 56 -9.13 5.58 -3.67
N LEU A 57 -10.09 5.08 -4.47
CA LEU A 57 -11.48 5.54 -4.45
C LEU A 57 -12.18 5.34 -3.11
N TYR A 58 -11.80 4.30 -2.37
CA TYR A 58 -12.37 4.01 -1.03
C TYR A 58 -11.49 4.52 0.12
N VAL A 59 -10.30 5.04 -0.18
CA VAL A 59 -9.23 5.28 0.79
C VAL A 59 -8.77 6.74 0.84
N ASP A 60 -8.76 7.46 -0.28
CA ASP A 60 -8.25 8.84 -0.32
C ASP A 60 -9.17 9.84 0.40
N THR A 61 -10.37 9.42 0.81
CA THR A 61 -11.21 10.15 1.76
C THR A 61 -10.75 10.00 3.21
N GLN A 62 -9.84 9.06 3.50
CA GLN A 62 -9.48 8.57 4.84
C GLN A 62 -10.69 8.07 5.67
N GLU A 63 -11.81 7.78 5.00
CA GLU A 63 -13.04 7.33 5.65
C GLU A 63 -13.44 5.98 5.09
N LEU A 64 -13.27 4.94 5.90
CA LEU A 64 -13.82 3.61 5.59
C LEU A 64 -15.33 3.71 5.32
N PRO A 65 -15.88 2.85 4.44
CA PRO A 65 -17.31 2.83 4.19
C PRO A 65 -18.10 2.72 5.51
N THR A 66 -19.15 3.52 5.64
CA THR A 66 -19.94 3.60 6.89
C THR A 66 -21.04 2.54 6.95
N THR A 67 -21.44 1.97 5.81
CA THR A 67 -22.46 0.91 5.76
C THR A 67 -21.82 -0.47 5.84
N LEU A 68 -22.48 -1.40 6.51
CA LEU A 68 -22.03 -2.79 6.63
C LEU A 68 -21.92 -3.46 5.25
N GLU A 69 -22.87 -3.20 4.35
CA GLU A 69 -22.91 -3.75 3.01
C GLU A 69 -21.65 -3.39 2.21
N LEU A 70 -21.28 -2.10 2.17
CA LEU A 70 -20.09 -1.65 1.45
C LEU A 70 -18.79 -2.16 2.11
N ARG A 71 -18.77 -2.31 3.45
CA ARG A 71 -17.63 -2.89 4.16
C ARG A 71 -17.41 -4.36 3.79
N GLU A 72 -18.47 -5.16 3.72
CA GLU A 72 -18.36 -6.57 3.34
C GLU A 72 -18.00 -6.74 1.87
N GLU A 73 -18.55 -5.90 0.99
CA GLU A 73 -18.14 -5.86 -0.41
C GLU A 73 -16.65 -5.52 -0.58
N LEU A 74 -16.16 -4.51 0.16
CA LEU A 74 -14.76 -4.12 0.15
C LEU A 74 -13.85 -5.23 0.69
N LYS A 75 -14.26 -5.98 1.72
CA LYS A 75 -13.50 -7.15 2.20
C LYS A 75 -13.35 -8.22 1.12
N VAL A 76 -14.43 -8.55 0.41
CA VAL A 76 -14.39 -9.54 -0.68
C VAL A 76 -13.43 -9.08 -1.77
N PHE A 77 -13.47 -7.80 -2.13
CA PHE A 77 -12.53 -7.20 -3.07
C PHE A 77 -11.08 -7.34 -2.64
N LEU A 78 -10.77 -6.95 -1.40
CA LEU A 78 -9.41 -6.99 -0.87
C LEU A 78 -8.87 -8.42 -0.83
N ILE A 79 -9.72 -9.42 -0.52
CA ILE A 79 -9.37 -10.84 -0.60
C ILE A 79 -8.99 -11.23 -2.04
N ASP A 80 -9.77 -10.80 -3.04
CA ASP A 80 -9.47 -11.07 -4.44
C ASP A 80 -8.16 -10.38 -4.89
N CYS A 81 -7.90 -9.16 -4.43
CA CYS A 81 -6.63 -8.44 -4.67
C CYS A 81 -5.44 -9.18 -4.06
N ILE A 82 -5.53 -9.58 -2.79
CA ILE A 82 -4.49 -10.34 -2.09
C ILE A 82 -4.21 -11.65 -2.86
N TYR A 83 -5.26 -12.38 -3.24
CA TYR A 83 -5.11 -13.61 -4.01
C TYR A 83 -4.43 -13.38 -5.37
N LEU A 84 -4.82 -12.34 -6.10
CA LEU A 84 -4.17 -11.98 -7.37
C LEU A 84 -2.68 -11.66 -7.17
N LEU A 85 -2.35 -10.86 -6.15
CA LEU A 85 -0.99 -10.45 -5.86
C LEU A 85 -0.11 -11.66 -5.46
N GLU A 86 -0.55 -12.46 -4.50
CA GLU A 86 0.24 -13.57 -3.95
C GLU A 86 0.32 -14.78 -4.87
N MET A 87 -0.75 -15.11 -5.59
CA MET A 87 -0.83 -16.35 -6.35
C MET A 87 -0.49 -16.19 -7.83
N HIS A 88 -0.52 -14.97 -8.36
CA HIS A 88 -0.32 -14.71 -9.78
C HIS A 88 0.75 -13.64 -10.05
N LEU A 89 0.61 -12.42 -9.51
CA LEU A 89 1.49 -11.31 -9.90
C LEU A 89 2.91 -11.49 -9.36
N LEU A 90 3.07 -11.67 -8.03
CA LEU A 90 4.38 -11.88 -7.42
C LEU A 90 5.10 -13.14 -7.95
N PRO A 91 4.47 -14.33 -8.05
CA PRO A 91 5.16 -15.53 -8.53
C PRO A 91 5.56 -15.50 -10.01
N LEU A 92 4.84 -14.74 -10.85
CA LEU A 92 5.07 -14.69 -12.29
C LEU A 92 5.81 -13.43 -12.74
N SER A 93 6.13 -12.53 -11.80
CA SER A 93 6.89 -11.33 -12.07
C SER A 93 8.30 -11.66 -12.51
N THR A 94 8.79 -10.89 -13.48
CA THR A 94 10.16 -10.99 -14.00
C THR A 94 10.96 -9.71 -13.83
N GLU A 95 10.31 -8.65 -13.31
CA GLU A 95 10.87 -7.31 -13.20
C GLU A 95 10.82 -6.86 -11.73
N ILE A 96 11.98 -6.52 -11.17
CA ILE A 96 12.09 -6.08 -9.77
C ILE A 96 11.27 -4.82 -9.51
N THR A 97 11.17 -3.92 -10.50
CA THR A 97 10.32 -2.72 -10.43
C THR A 97 8.84 -3.08 -10.23
N ALA A 98 8.38 -4.17 -10.85
CA ALA A 98 7.02 -4.66 -10.68
C ALA A 98 6.84 -5.31 -9.30
N ASP A 99 7.82 -6.07 -8.82
CA ASP A 99 7.78 -6.69 -7.48
C ASP A 99 7.63 -5.66 -6.37
N VAL A 100 8.41 -4.58 -6.40
CA VAL A 100 8.28 -3.50 -5.42
C VAL A 100 6.87 -2.92 -5.42
N LYS A 101 6.29 -2.66 -6.61
CA LYS A 101 4.90 -2.18 -6.71
C LYS A 101 3.90 -3.22 -6.16
N TYR A 102 4.10 -4.50 -6.45
CA TYR A 102 3.19 -5.56 -5.97
C TYR A 102 3.22 -5.69 -4.45
N TYR A 103 4.40 -5.61 -3.83
CA TYR A 103 4.50 -5.62 -2.37
C TYR A 103 3.86 -4.41 -1.73
N GLU A 104 3.97 -3.22 -2.35
CA GLU A 104 3.24 -2.03 -1.90
C GLU A 104 1.72 -2.23 -1.95
N GLU A 105 1.19 -2.73 -3.07
CA GLU A 105 -0.26 -2.98 -3.17
C GLU A 105 -0.73 -4.12 -2.27
N LEU A 106 0.12 -5.10 -1.99
CA LEU A 106 -0.17 -6.17 -1.04
C LEU A 106 -0.22 -5.64 0.40
N GLY A 107 0.74 -4.80 0.76
CA GLY A 107 0.76 -4.06 2.04
C GLY A 107 -0.49 -3.24 2.24
N ASN A 108 -0.88 -2.45 1.22
CA ASN A 108 -2.11 -1.66 1.19
C ASN A 108 -3.34 -2.55 1.37
N SER A 109 -3.45 -3.64 0.61
CA SER A 109 -4.60 -4.54 0.67
C SER A 109 -4.79 -5.14 2.06
N TYR A 110 -3.70 -5.58 2.70
CA TYR A 110 -3.72 -6.07 4.07
C TYR A 110 -4.00 -4.97 5.10
N PHE A 111 -3.48 -3.76 4.89
CA PHE A 111 -3.76 -2.61 5.77
C PHE A 111 -5.25 -2.32 5.84
N TYR A 112 -5.91 -2.18 4.69
CA TYR A 112 -7.36 -1.92 4.65
C TYR A 112 -8.17 -3.10 5.17
N MET A 113 -7.74 -4.34 4.92
CA MET A 113 -8.38 -5.52 5.48
C MET A 113 -8.30 -5.51 7.02
N SER A 114 -7.17 -5.10 7.59
CA SER A 114 -7.01 -4.94 9.04
C SER A 114 -7.97 -3.89 9.61
N ALA A 115 -8.18 -2.78 8.89
CA ALA A 115 -9.06 -1.70 9.31
C ALA A 115 -10.57 -2.05 9.21
N LEU A 116 -10.91 -3.06 8.42
CA LEU A 116 -12.27 -3.60 8.25
C LEU A 116 -12.60 -4.77 9.19
N THR A 117 -11.61 -5.30 9.88
CA THR A 117 -11.73 -6.46 10.78
C THR A 117 -11.48 -6.05 12.23
N GLU A 118 -11.71 -6.97 13.18
CA GLU A 118 -11.56 -6.68 14.61
C GLU A 118 -10.81 -7.81 15.34
N GLY A 119 -10.27 -7.48 16.51
CA GLY A 119 -9.63 -8.45 17.40
C GLY A 119 -8.40 -9.11 16.76
N VAL A 120 -8.36 -10.44 16.82
CA VAL A 120 -7.20 -11.24 16.38
C VAL A 120 -7.00 -11.14 14.86
N GLU A 121 -8.09 -11.09 14.09
CA GLU A 121 -8.03 -11.02 12.63
C GLU A 121 -7.39 -9.70 12.16
N ALA A 122 -7.78 -8.57 12.77
CA ALA A 122 -7.15 -7.28 12.51
C ALA A 122 -5.64 -7.33 12.77
N SER A 123 -5.21 -7.88 13.90
CA SER A 123 -3.79 -8.01 14.24
C SER A 123 -3.02 -8.89 13.24
N ILE A 124 -3.63 -9.98 12.75
CA ILE A 124 -3.01 -10.83 11.72
C ILE A 124 -2.79 -10.04 10.43
N TYR A 125 -3.82 -9.33 9.96
CA TYR A 125 -3.73 -8.54 8.73
C TYR A 125 -2.77 -7.35 8.86
N SER A 126 -2.69 -6.68 10.02
CA SER A 126 -1.69 -5.63 10.26
C SER A 126 -0.26 -6.19 10.18
N ASN A 127 -0.02 -7.40 10.69
CA ASN A 127 1.31 -8.04 10.58
C ASN A 127 1.65 -8.44 9.13
N PHE A 128 0.68 -8.93 8.36
CA PHE A 128 0.89 -9.19 6.93
C PHE A 128 1.13 -7.92 6.12
N SER A 129 0.43 -6.84 6.46
CA SER A 129 0.66 -5.51 5.89
C SER A 129 2.09 -5.06 6.17
N LEU A 130 2.53 -5.10 7.43
CA LEU A 130 3.90 -4.75 7.82
C LEU A 130 4.93 -5.57 7.04
N SER A 131 4.74 -6.89 7.00
CA SER A 131 5.68 -7.80 6.32
C SER A 131 5.80 -7.45 4.84
N SER A 132 4.67 -7.17 4.17
CA SER A 132 4.64 -6.83 2.75
C SER A 132 5.37 -5.51 2.47
N TYR A 133 5.10 -4.46 3.27
CA TYR A 133 5.82 -3.19 3.12
C TYR A 133 7.31 -3.33 3.41
N VAL A 134 7.71 -4.13 4.41
CA VAL A 134 9.14 -4.36 4.71
C VAL A 134 9.83 -5.06 3.54
N TYR A 135 9.23 -6.10 2.95
CA TYR A 135 9.80 -6.74 1.75
C TYR A 135 9.92 -5.78 0.56
N GLY A 136 8.87 -4.99 0.31
CA GLY A 136 8.88 -3.97 -0.74
C GLY A 136 9.96 -2.92 -0.51
N TYR A 137 10.07 -2.42 0.72
CA TYR A 137 11.07 -1.44 1.15
C TYR A 137 12.50 -1.97 0.98
N GLU A 138 12.80 -3.16 1.49
CA GLU A 138 14.14 -3.75 1.41
C GLU A 138 14.56 -3.95 -0.05
N LEU A 139 13.65 -4.47 -0.89
CA LEU A 139 13.90 -4.67 -2.31
C LEU A 139 14.12 -3.34 -3.04
N ALA A 140 13.30 -2.33 -2.76
CA ALA A 140 13.41 -1.01 -3.37
C ALA A 140 14.71 -0.29 -2.96
N LEU A 141 15.04 -0.36 -1.68
CA LEU A 141 16.25 0.22 -1.13
C LEU A 141 17.51 -0.42 -1.72
N GLU A 142 17.53 -1.75 -1.86
CA GLU A 142 18.67 -2.48 -2.44
C GLU A 142 18.89 -2.13 -3.92
N VAL A 143 17.80 -2.02 -4.69
CA VAL A 143 17.89 -1.96 -6.16
C VAL A 143 17.90 -0.53 -6.69
N PHE A 144 17.10 0.35 -6.08
CA PHE A 144 16.90 1.73 -6.56
C PHE A 144 17.48 2.79 -5.63
N GLY A 145 17.78 2.44 -4.38
CA GLY A 145 18.35 3.35 -3.40
C GLY A 145 17.30 4.09 -2.55
N PRO A 146 17.77 4.90 -1.59
CA PRO A 146 16.91 5.52 -0.59
C PRO A 146 16.07 6.68 -1.14
N SER A 147 16.53 7.42 -2.14
CA SER A 147 15.75 8.49 -2.78
C SER A 147 14.70 8.01 -3.77
N TYR A 148 14.61 6.72 -4.06
CA TYR A 148 13.60 6.21 -4.97
C TYR A 148 12.18 6.39 -4.39
N PRO A 149 11.20 6.90 -5.19
CA PRO A 149 9.84 7.18 -4.71
C PRO A 149 9.17 6.05 -3.93
N LEU A 150 9.25 4.81 -4.42
CA LEU A 150 8.61 3.68 -3.72
C LEU A 150 9.33 3.35 -2.40
N THR A 151 10.65 3.49 -2.31
CA THR A 151 11.39 3.31 -1.06
C THR A 151 10.88 4.26 0.03
N LEU A 152 10.65 5.53 -0.33
CA LEU A 152 10.13 6.54 0.60
C LEU A 152 8.65 6.30 0.96
N ILE A 153 7.84 5.86 -0.01
CA ILE A 153 6.44 5.50 0.25
C ILE A 153 6.37 4.33 1.25
N SER A 154 7.16 3.26 1.03
CA SER A 154 7.18 2.12 1.94
C SER A 154 7.62 2.53 3.35
N ALA A 155 8.66 3.36 3.46
CA ALA A 155 9.14 3.84 4.77
C ALA A 155 8.06 4.63 5.53
N ASP A 156 7.34 5.51 4.84
CA ASP A 156 6.22 6.27 5.41
C ASP A 156 5.07 5.33 5.85
N ASN A 157 4.70 4.36 5.01
CA ASN A 157 3.69 3.36 5.32
C ASN A 157 4.07 2.51 6.55
N ILE A 158 5.32 2.04 6.63
CA ILE A 158 5.84 1.28 7.79
C ILE A 158 5.78 2.14 9.05
N ALA A 159 6.24 3.39 8.98
CA ALA A 159 6.24 4.29 10.12
C ALA A 159 4.81 4.57 10.64
N LEU A 160 3.87 4.83 9.74
CA LEU A 160 2.45 5.01 10.10
C LEU A 160 1.84 3.76 10.71
N LEU A 161 2.21 2.57 10.22
CA LEU A 161 1.72 1.30 10.78
C LEU A 161 2.18 1.13 12.23
N TYR A 162 3.45 1.43 12.51
CA TYR A 162 3.95 1.43 13.88
C TYR A 162 3.26 2.49 14.76
N SER A 163 3.10 3.73 14.27
CA SER A 163 2.56 4.80 15.10
C SER A 163 1.06 4.66 15.38
N ASP A 164 0.28 4.27 14.37
CA ASP A 164 -1.18 4.38 14.36
C ASP A 164 -1.87 3.02 14.58
N VAL A 165 -1.21 1.91 14.22
CA VAL A 165 -1.80 0.55 14.34
C VAL A 165 -1.18 -0.24 15.49
N PHE A 166 0.16 -0.22 15.62
CA PHE A 166 0.85 -0.94 16.69
C PHE A 166 1.07 -0.12 17.97
N ASP A 167 0.73 1.18 17.94
CA ASP A 167 0.94 2.15 19.03
C ASP A 167 2.41 2.20 19.53
N ASP A 168 3.36 2.01 18.63
CA ASP A 168 4.81 2.05 18.90
C ASP A 168 5.44 3.23 18.15
N LYS A 169 5.40 4.41 18.78
CA LYS A 169 5.88 5.66 18.19
C LYS A 169 7.41 5.76 18.20
N GLU A 170 8.06 5.03 19.10
CA GLU A 170 9.51 4.91 19.14
C GLU A 170 10.04 4.21 17.88
N VAL A 171 9.46 3.06 17.52
CA VAL A 171 9.84 2.37 16.27
C VAL A 171 9.44 3.17 15.04
N ALA A 172 8.26 3.80 15.05
CA ALA A 172 7.84 4.68 13.95
C ALA A 172 8.84 5.82 13.70
N LEU A 173 9.34 6.44 14.79
CA LEU A 173 10.34 7.50 14.73
C LEU A 173 11.67 6.98 14.16
N GLU A 174 12.15 5.83 14.63
CA GLU A 174 13.40 5.21 14.15
C GLU A 174 13.34 4.93 12.64
N VAL A 175 12.22 4.38 12.14
CA VAL A 175 12.01 4.11 10.72
C VAL A 175 12.07 5.41 9.90
N ALA A 176 11.33 6.44 10.33
CA ALA A 176 11.28 7.71 9.62
C ALA A 176 12.63 8.45 9.62
N GLU A 177 13.32 8.51 10.76
CA GLU A 177 14.65 9.11 10.88
C GLU A 177 15.66 8.38 9.99
N THR A 178 15.65 7.04 10.01
CA THR A 178 16.54 6.22 9.18
C THR A 178 16.32 6.49 7.69
N ALA A 179 15.07 6.59 7.24
CA ALA A 179 14.76 6.88 5.85
C ALA A 179 15.24 8.29 5.42
N VAL A 180 14.98 9.31 6.24
CA VAL A 180 15.42 10.69 5.96
C VAL A 180 16.95 10.79 5.93
N ASP A 181 17.63 10.19 6.90
CA ASP A 181 19.10 10.18 6.97
C ASP A 181 19.71 9.45 5.77
N ALA A 182 19.12 8.34 5.34
CA ALA A 182 19.59 7.59 4.17
C ALA A 182 19.54 8.42 2.89
N VAL A 183 18.48 9.20 2.68
CA VAL A 183 18.37 10.11 1.52
C VAL A 183 19.40 11.24 1.61
N HIS A 184 19.61 11.84 2.79
CA HIS A 184 20.62 12.89 2.95
C HIS A 184 22.06 12.43 2.73
N LEU A 185 22.34 11.14 2.96
CA LEU A 185 23.65 10.54 2.69
C LEU A 185 23.86 10.18 1.22
N GLU A 186 22.79 10.12 0.42
CA GLU A 186 22.86 9.77 -0.99
C GLU A 186 23.51 10.90 -1.81
N GLN A 187 24.56 10.56 -2.55
CA GLN A 187 25.37 11.54 -3.29
C GLN A 187 24.85 11.82 -4.71
N HIS A 188 24.01 10.93 -5.25
CA HIS A 188 23.49 10.99 -6.60
C HIS A 188 21.97 11.07 -6.54
N PHE A 189 21.46 12.25 -6.87
CA PHE A 189 20.03 12.50 -6.96
C PHE A 189 19.58 12.32 -8.42
N THR A 190 18.29 12.06 -8.63
CA THR A 190 17.69 11.97 -9.97
C THR A 190 17.80 13.29 -10.74
N ASP A 191 18.10 13.23 -12.04
CA ASP A 191 18.04 14.41 -12.93
C ASP A 191 16.59 14.75 -13.34
N ASN A 192 15.62 13.94 -12.93
CA ASN A 192 14.20 14.14 -13.20
C ASN A 192 13.56 15.08 -12.17
N LYS A 193 13.14 16.26 -12.61
CA LYS A 193 12.51 17.27 -11.76
C LYS A 193 11.20 16.83 -11.11
N GLU A 194 10.39 16.02 -11.78
CA GLU A 194 9.11 15.56 -11.22
C GLU A 194 9.35 14.58 -10.07
N GLU A 195 10.35 13.72 -10.25
CA GLU A 195 10.80 12.80 -9.21
C GLU A 195 11.47 13.55 -8.06
N GLU A 196 12.28 14.58 -8.36
CA GLU A 196 12.84 15.49 -7.35
C GLU A 196 11.77 16.15 -6.49
N GLU A 197 10.74 16.71 -7.13
CA GLU A 197 9.63 17.34 -6.41
C GLU A 197 8.87 16.33 -5.54
N PHE A 198 8.65 15.11 -6.05
CA PHE A 198 8.00 14.04 -5.31
C PHE A 198 8.81 13.62 -4.08
N VAL A 199 10.11 13.38 -4.25
CA VAL A 199 11.01 12.99 -3.16
C VAL A 199 11.06 14.08 -2.09
N ASN A 200 11.21 15.34 -2.49
CA ASN A 200 11.18 16.46 -1.55
C ASN A 200 9.84 16.53 -0.78
N LYS A 201 8.71 16.27 -1.44
CA LYS A 201 7.41 16.21 -0.78
C LYS A 201 7.35 15.08 0.25
N MET A 202 7.88 13.90 -0.09
CA MET A 202 7.95 12.76 0.84
C MET A 202 8.87 13.02 2.04
N LEU A 203 10.04 13.62 1.83
CA LEU A 203 10.94 14.01 2.92
C LEU A 203 10.26 14.99 3.88
N ASN A 204 9.63 16.05 3.36
CA ASN A 204 8.88 17.00 4.19
C ASN A 204 7.77 16.32 5.00
N LYS A 205 7.12 15.30 4.42
CA LYS A 205 6.09 14.51 5.10
C LYS A 205 6.69 13.70 6.26
N LEU A 206 7.75 12.94 6.01
CA LEU A 206 8.48 12.17 7.02
C LEU A 206 9.03 13.06 8.15
N GLU A 207 9.64 14.20 7.82
CA GLU A 207 10.13 15.18 8.80
C GLU A 207 9.00 15.74 9.68
N THR A 208 7.81 15.93 9.09
CA THR A 208 6.61 16.34 9.84
C THR A 208 6.18 15.25 10.82
N HIS A 209 6.22 13.98 10.41
CA HIS A 209 5.95 12.84 11.28
C HIS A 209 6.94 12.75 12.44
N ILE A 210 8.25 12.85 12.15
CA ILE A 210 9.35 12.88 13.15
C ILE A 210 9.11 13.97 14.19
N LEU A 211 8.80 15.19 13.76
CA LEU A 211 8.54 16.31 14.66
C LEU A 211 7.31 16.05 15.56
N LYS A 212 6.22 15.52 14.98
CA LYS A 212 4.99 15.19 15.69
C LYS A 212 5.26 14.14 16.77
N TRP A 213 5.82 12.99 16.41
CA TRP A 213 6.04 11.88 17.34
C TRP A 213 7.08 12.21 18.41
N THR A 214 8.15 12.93 18.05
CA THR A 214 9.14 13.44 19.03
C THR A 214 8.48 14.29 20.12
N LYS A 215 7.52 15.15 19.74
CA LYS A 215 6.79 15.99 20.69
C LYS A 215 5.87 15.15 21.58
N GLU A 216 5.14 14.21 21.00
CA GLU A 216 4.22 13.32 21.72
C GLU A 216 4.97 12.45 22.75
N LEU A 217 6.08 11.84 22.36
CA LEU A 217 6.93 11.03 23.24
C LEU A 217 7.51 11.83 24.41
N LYS A 218 7.96 13.07 24.15
CA LYS A 218 8.43 13.98 25.22
C LYS A 218 7.31 14.34 26.20
N GLN A 219 6.08 14.55 25.72
CA GLN A 219 4.93 14.86 26.56
C GLN A 219 4.49 13.66 27.40
N GLY A 220 4.46 12.46 26.82
CA GLY A 220 4.16 11.22 27.54
C GLY A 220 5.16 10.94 28.68
N ASN A 221 6.44 11.16 28.42
CA ASN A 221 7.50 10.99 29.43
C ASN A 221 7.39 11.98 30.59
N LEU A 222 7.02 13.24 30.33
CA LEU A 222 6.78 14.26 31.38
C LEU A 222 5.54 13.95 32.23
N GLY A 223 4.52 13.32 31.65
CA GLY A 223 3.32 12.87 32.37
C GLY A 223 3.63 11.77 33.39
N ASN A 224 4.51 10.81 33.03
CA ASN A 224 4.91 9.71 33.90
C ASN A 224 5.85 10.13 35.04
N THR A 225 6.64 11.21 34.88
CA THR A 225 7.52 11.70 35.95
C THR A 225 6.81 12.43 37.08
N ASN A 226 5.53 12.82 36.91
CA ASN A 226 4.76 13.54 37.93
C ASN A 226 3.88 12.63 38.81
N LEU A 227 4.00 11.31 38.67
CA LEU A 227 3.21 10.31 39.42
C LEU A 227 4.05 9.39 40.33
N ASN A 228 5.34 9.69 40.53
CA ASN A 228 6.21 8.96 41.46
C ASN A 228 6.55 9.78 42.70
#